data_AF-A0A0P0SKV6-F1
#
_entry.id   AF-A0A0P0SKV6-F1
#
_cell.length_a   1.000
_cell.length_b   1.000
_cell.length_c   1.000
_cell.angle_alpha   90.00
_cell.angle_beta   90.00
_cell.angle_gamma   90.00
#
_symmetry.space_group_name_H-M   'P 1'
#
loop_
_entity.id
_entity.type
_entity.pdbx_description
1 polymer ?
#
loop_
_entity_poly.entity_id
_entity_poly.type
_entity_poly.pdbx_seq_one_letter_code
_entity_poly.pdbx_strand_id
1 'polypeptide(L)'
;MGANLVSSSPLRVGQFSAYHGDRPDGMDELLASGVDVLTGDYLAELTMLVLRKNQMRGGVGYAASFVEQLERYLPRIAERGVKVVTNAGGLDPRACAEAVREACIRQGVDLRVAAVTGDDLRNDLSEVLGADAVLRNVDTGEDLVVADHEILTANAYLGAWPIVDALDAGADIVICPRMTDASLVVGPAAWHFGWARDDWNALAGGVVAGHLIECCGQVTGGNFALFHEHGDLGLPGMPIAEIHPDASCVITKPDGSGGLVSTDTVSAQLLYEIGGPEYQNPDVIVDLGAVVPEQDGPDRVRVAGARGRAPNGRTKLSLTFEGGYRNTMTVGLTGLHLREKLAWLRRAVERAVGPPESFEAFRWTVVGPARESDGDQDQETAWAVISVRDPDQAKVGRVAFADRIVQLGTNNVPGFYLTTPPQRERLFGVQWPCLVEKKHVQPVVHHDDATAVEVGWPQWCEDGTPAERPVLDLPPVPTGPTVARPLGTLVGTRSGDKGGIANLGVWTRSGAAYAWLLETLTVDRLRELLPEAAGLRIERHELASLNAVNFLLVGYLEQGVSSCLRIDPQAKGLGEYLASRVLEIPVSLVDGGERT
;
A
#
# COMPACT_ATOMS: atom_id res chain seq x y z
N MET A 1 -38.73 7.50 -17.33
CA MET A 1 -38.66 8.62 -16.37
C MET A 1 -39.33 8.19 -15.08
N GLY A 2 -38.60 7.45 -14.23
CA GLY A 2 -38.93 7.29 -12.82
C GLY A 2 -37.90 8.09 -12.06
N ALA A 3 -38.33 9.07 -11.27
CA ALA A 3 -37.44 9.82 -10.40
C ALA A 3 -36.92 8.84 -9.34
N ASN A 4 -35.63 8.49 -9.40
CA ASN A 4 -34.96 7.78 -8.31
C ASN A 4 -34.99 8.70 -7.09
N LEU A 5 -35.81 8.33 -6.10
CA LEU A 5 -35.70 8.87 -4.75
C LEU A 5 -34.35 8.38 -4.22
N VAL A 6 -33.32 9.21 -4.35
CA VAL A 6 -32.00 8.95 -3.76
C VAL A 6 -32.22 8.70 -2.27
N SER A 7 -31.82 7.52 -1.79
CA SER A 7 -31.87 7.17 -0.37
C SER A 7 -31.22 8.30 0.43
N SER A 8 -31.92 8.83 1.44
CA SER A 8 -31.35 9.83 2.35
C SER A 8 -30.38 9.21 3.36
N SER A 9 -30.31 7.88 3.43
CA SER A 9 -29.44 7.14 4.35
C SER A 9 -28.07 6.92 3.72
N PRO A 10 -26.98 7.00 4.51
CA PRO A 10 -25.64 6.72 4.00
C PRO A 10 -25.48 5.25 3.61
N LEU A 11 -24.66 4.99 2.58
CA LEU A 11 -24.19 3.66 2.24
C LEU A 11 -23.05 3.26 3.19
N ARG A 12 -23.20 2.14 3.91
CA ARG A 12 -22.19 1.64 4.84
C ARG A 12 -21.31 0.61 4.15
N VAL A 13 -20.07 0.99 3.86
CA VAL A 13 -19.07 0.13 3.22
C VAL A 13 -18.02 -0.28 4.25
N GLY A 14 -17.81 -1.57 4.47
CA GLY A 14 -16.79 -2.10 5.37
C GLY A 14 -15.68 -2.81 4.62
N GLN A 15 -14.41 -2.49 4.92
CA GLN A 15 -13.26 -3.20 4.36
C GLN A 15 -12.83 -4.33 5.30
N PHE A 16 -12.94 -5.59 4.84
CA PHE A 16 -12.60 -6.77 5.66
C PHE A 16 -11.18 -7.30 5.44
N SER A 17 -10.47 -6.83 4.42
CA SER A 17 -9.11 -7.26 4.08
C SER A 17 -8.33 -6.13 3.44
N ALA A 18 -7.09 -5.90 3.90
CA ALA A 18 -6.15 -4.94 3.33
C ALA A 18 -5.05 -5.60 2.49
N TYR A 19 -4.82 -6.89 2.67
CA TYR A 19 -3.77 -7.62 1.96
C TYR A 19 -4.01 -9.13 1.98
N HIS A 20 -3.30 -9.85 1.11
CA HIS A 20 -3.32 -11.31 1.11
C HIS A 20 -2.75 -11.90 2.42
N GLY A 21 -3.64 -12.46 3.25
CA GLY A 21 -3.29 -13.02 4.56
C GLY A 21 -3.62 -12.10 5.75
N ASP A 22 -4.47 -11.10 5.54
CA ASP A 22 -5.08 -10.32 6.63
C ASP A 22 -6.01 -11.18 7.51
N ARG A 23 -6.56 -10.59 8.57
CA ARG A 23 -7.27 -11.32 9.61
C ARG A 23 -8.56 -12.00 9.08
N PRO A 24 -8.82 -13.26 9.49
CA PRO A 24 -9.93 -14.04 8.96
C PRO A 24 -11.31 -13.64 9.51
N ASP A 25 -11.37 -12.92 10.63
CA ASP A 25 -12.57 -12.54 11.38
C ASP A 25 -13.16 -11.17 10.96
N GLY A 26 -12.49 -10.42 10.07
CA GLY A 26 -12.92 -9.07 9.68
C GLY A 26 -14.34 -9.00 9.08
N MET A 27 -14.75 -10.01 8.30
CA MET A 27 -16.11 -10.09 7.76
C MET A 27 -17.17 -10.24 8.86
N ASP A 28 -16.88 -10.99 9.93
CA ASP A 28 -17.84 -11.20 11.01
C ASP A 28 -18.10 -9.89 11.77
N GLU A 29 -17.03 -9.16 12.06
CA GLU A 29 -17.05 -7.86 12.75
C GLU A 29 -17.92 -6.83 11.99
N LEU A 30 -17.71 -6.74 10.67
CA LEU A 30 -18.44 -5.81 9.81
C LEU A 30 -19.89 -6.24 9.60
N LEU A 31 -20.14 -7.54 9.38
CA LEU A 31 -21.51 -8.05 9.31
C LEU A 31 -22.24 -7.81 10.63
N ALA A 32 -21.60 -7.90 11.79
CA ALA A 32 -22.20 -7.59 13.10
C ALA A 32 -22.59 -6.13 13.24
N SER A 33 -21.82 -5.26 12.59
CA SER A 33 -22.02 -3.81 12.61
C SER A 33 -23.04 -3.29 11.60
N GLY A 34 -23.58 -4.16 10.75
CA GLY A 34 -24.64 -3.81 9.81
C GLY A 34 -24.17 -2.98 8.62
N VAL A 35 -23.15 -3.47 7.90
CA VAL A 35 -22.73 -2.88 6.62
C VAL A 35 -23.65 -3.33 5.47
N ASP A 36 -23.77 -2.49 4.45
CA ASP A 36 -24.50 -2.79 3.22
C ASP A 36 -23.59 -3.48 2.18
N VAL A 37 -22.30 -3.13 2.21
CA VAL A 37 -21.29 -3.62 1.28
C VAL A 37 -20.04 -4.03 2.04
N LEU A 38 -19.54 -5.21 1.73
CA LEU A 38 -18.23 -5.70 2.15
C LEU A 38 -17.24 -5.54 1.00
N THR A 39 -16.13 -4.86 1.26
CA THR A 39 -15.01 -4.75 0.32
C THR A 39 -13.78 -5.46 0.86
N GLY A 40 -12.96 -6.01 -0.03
CA GLY A 40 -11.70 -6.64 0.37
C GLY A 40 -10.62 -6.45 -0.66
N ASP A 41 -9.51 -5.86 -0.24
CA ASP A 41 -8.29 -5.76 -1.03
C ASP A 41 -7.32 -6.89 -0.67
N TYR A 42 -6.80 -7.53 -1.72
CA TYR A 42 -5.84 -8.63 -1.65
C TYR A 42 -4.59 -8.34 -2.46
N LEU A 43 -4.63 -7.36 -3.36
CA LEU A 43 -3.63 -7.23 -4.40
C LEU A 43 -2.65 -6.12 -4.05
N ALA A 44 -1.40 -6.53 -3.85
CA ALA A 44 -0.25 -5.66 -3.98
C ALA A 44 0.59 -6.14 -5.16
N GLU A 45 1.56 -5.33 -5.57
CA GLU A 45 2.52 -5.66 -6.62
C GLU A 45 3.24 -6.98 -6.32
N LEU A 46 3.60 -7.20 -5.04
CA LEU A 46 4.15 -8.48 -4.56
C LEU A 46 3.14 -9.64 -4.66
N THR A 47 1.85 -9.41 -4.37
CA THR A 47 0.82 -10.46 -4.45
C THR A 47 0.69 -10.98 -5.87
N MET A 48 0.69 -10.10 -6.87
CA MET A 48 0.60 -10.50 -8.28
C MET A 48 1.72 -11.48 -8.66
N LEU A 49 2.95 -11.20 -8.21
CA LEU A 49 4.09 -12.11 -8.39
C LEU A 49 3.93 -13.43 -7.63
N VAL A 50 3.36 -13.40 -6.41
CA VAL A 50 3.07 -14.62 -5.63
C VAL A 50 2.06 -15.50 -6.34
N LEU A 51 0.96 -14.93 -6.84
CA LEU A 51 -0.07 -15.65 -7.60
C LEU A 51 0.53 -16.23 -8.90
N ARG A 52 1.38 -15.47 -9.59
CA ARG A 52 2.06 -15.97 -10.80
C ARG A 52 2.98 -17.16 -10.49
N LYS A 53 3.78 -17.08 -9.42
CA LYS A 53 4.63 -18.19 -8.97
C LYS A 53 3.80 -19.42 -8.57
N ASN A 54 2.60 -19.22 -8.04
CA ASN A 54 1.67 -20.29 -7.74
C ASN A 54 1.19 -20.98 -9.04
N GLN A 55 0.76 -20.20 -10.04
CA GLN A 55 0.38 -20.74 -11.36
C GLN A 55 1.52 -21.51 -12.04
N MET A 56 2.76 -21.00 -11.97
CA MET A 56 3.94 -21.69 -12.51
C MET A 56 4.20 -23.06 -11.85
N ARG A 57 3.64 -23.29 -10.66
CA ARG A 57 3.71 -24.57 -9.92
C ARG A 57 2.44 -25.41 -10.09
N GLY A 58 1.49 -24.99 -10.93
CA GLY A 58 0.21 -25.65 -11.16
C GLY A 58 -0.89 -25.31 -10.16
N GLY A 59 -0.72 -24.23 -9.37
CA GLY A 59 -1.74 -23.72 -8.45
C GLY A 59 -2.67 -22.68 -9.11
N VAL A 60 -3.57 -22.12 -8.30
CA VAL A 60 -4.55 -21.10 -8.72
C VAL A 60 -3.95 -19.70 -8.91
N GLY A 61 -4.58 -18.89 -9.77
CA GLY A 61 -4.22 -17.50 -10.04
C GLY A 61 -4.92 -16.44 -9.18
N TYR A 62 -5.74 -16.85 -8.22
CA TYR A 62 -6.52 -15.97 -7.34
C TYR A 62 -6.20 -16.23 -5.85
N ALA A 63 -6.65 -15.34 -4.97
CA ALA A 63 -6.46 -15.48 -3.53
C ALA A 63 -7.38 -16.57 -2.95
N ALA A 64 -6.91 -17.82 -2.87
CA ALA A 64 -7.73 -18.95 -2.39
C ALA A 64 -8.31 -18.75 -0.98
N SER A 65 -7.56 -18.09 -0.10
CA SER A 65 -7.98 -17.77 1.27
C SER A 65 -9.24 -16.90 1.34
N PHE A 66 -9.50 -16.07 0.33
CA PHE A 66 -10.75 -15.30 0.24
C PHE A 66 -11.96 -16.22 0.12
N VAL A 67 -11.90 -17.24 -0.76
CA VAL A 67 -13.02 -18.17 -0.97
C VAL A 67 -13.32 -18.93 0.33
N GLU A 68 -12.27 -19.38 1.02
CA GLU A 68 -12.39 -20.06 2.32
C GLU A 68 -12.96 -19.18 3.44
N GLN A 69 -12.66 -17.88 3.40
CA GLN A 69 -13.19 -16.90 4.34
C GLN A 69 -14.67 -16.61 4.03
N LEU A 70 -14.96 -16.26 2.77
CA LEU A 70 -16.29 -15.91 2.29
C LEU A 70 -17.29 -17.04 2.55
N GLU A 71 -16.91 -18.30 2.28
CA GLU A 71 -17.80 -19.47 2.43
C GLU A 71 -18.44 -19.55 3.82
N ARG A 72 -17.72 -19.15 4.87
CA ARG A 72 -18.22 -19.18 6.26
C ARG A 72 -19.35 -18.19 6.50
N TYR A 73 -19.43 -17.13 5.69
CA TYR A 73 -20.34 -16.01 5.88
C TYR A 73 -21.41 -15.90 4.79
N LEU A 74 -21.34 -16.72 3.74
CA LEU A 74 -22.34 -16.76 2.64
C LEU A 74 -23.80 -16.82 3.14
N PRO A 75 -24.19 -17.67 4.13
CA PRO A 75 -25.56 -17.69 4.63
C PRO A 75 -26.02 -16.34 5.19
N ARG A 76 -25.15 -15.65 5.93
CA ARG A 76 -25.45 -14.37 6.56
C ARG A 76 -25.45 -13.22 5.56
N ILE A 77 -24.57 -13.28 4.56
CA ILE A 77 -24.54 -12.34 3.43
C ILE A 77 -25.87 -12.43 2.66
N ALA A 78 -26.32 -13.65 2.34
CA ALA A 78 -27.59 -13.88 1.65
C ALA A 78 -28.80 -13.44 2.47
N GLU A 79 -28.86 -13.80 3.75
CA GLU A 79 -29.96 -13.41 4.65
C GLU A 79 -30.14 -11.88 4.72
N ARG A 80 -29.02 -11.15 4.73
CA ARG A 80 -29.01 -9.68 4.92
C ARG A 80 -28.99 -8.89 3.61
N GLY A 81 -28.81 -9.56 2.47
CA GLY A 81 -28.67 -8.90 1.17
C GLY A 81 -27.41 -8.04 1.04
N VAL A 82 -26.35 -8.38 1.77
CA VAL A 82 -25.07 -7.63 1.75
C VAL A 82 -24.37 -7.89 0.43
N LYS A 83 -23.84 -6.84 -0.19
CA LYS A 83 -23.03 -6.97 -1.42
C LYS A 83 -21.56 -7.22 -1.07
N VAL A 84 -20.87 -7.98 -1.90
CA VAL A 84 -19.42 -8.24 -1.73
C VAL A 84 -18.68 -7.82 -2.99
N VAL A 85 -17.68 -6.96 -2.85
CA VAL A 85 -16.82 -6.52 -3.97
C VAL A 85 -15.36 -6.67 -3.59
N THR A 86 -14.59 -7.43 -4.36
CA THR A 86 -13.19 -7.71 -4.00
C THR A 86 -12.31 -7.89 -5.22
N ASN A 87 -11.05 -7.52 -5.12
CA ASN A 87 -10.03 -7.82 -6.14
C ASN A 87 -9.31 -9.17 -5.89
N ALA A 88 -9.86 -10.04 -5.03
CA ALA A 88 -9.32 -11.38 -4.75
C ALA A 88 -9.15 -12.27 -5.99
N GLY A 89 -9.78 -11.90 -7.12
CA GLY A 89 -9.64 -12.59 -8.41
C GLY A 89 -8.22 -12.59 -8.94
N GLY A 90 -7.40 -11.58 -8.61
CA GLY A 90 -5.97 -11.55 -8.95
C GLY A 90 -5.73 -11.75 -10.44
N LEU A 91 -5.00 -12.82 -10.80
CA LEU A 91 -4.67 -13.20 -12.18
C LEU A 91 -5.74 -14.09 -12.84
N ASP A 92 -6.74 -14.57 -12.09
CA ASP A 92 -7.81 -15.42 -12.63
C ASP A 92 -9.16 -15.18 -11.92
N PRO A 93 -9.80 -14.01 -12.17
CA PRO A 93 -11.08 -13.66 -11.57
C PRO A 93 -12.21 -14.62 -11.92
N ARG A 94 -12.17 -15.21 -13.12
CA ARG A 94 -13.18 -16.17 -13.57
C ARG A 94 -13.11 -17.45 -12.76
N ALA A 95 -11.92 -18.03 -12.60
CA ALA A 95 -11.76 -19.21 -11.74
C ALA A 95 -12.12 -18.93 -10.28
N CYS A 96 -11.83 -17.72 -9.79
CA CYS A 96 -12.25 -17.29 -8.45
C CYS A 96 -13.79 -17.22 -8.34
N ALA A 97 -14.47 -16.64 -9.31
CA ALA A 97 -15.94 -16.60 -9.34
C ALA A 97 -16.55 -18.01 -9.40
N GLU A 98 -16.02 -18.94 -10.19
CA GLU A 98 -16.49 -20.33 -10.19
C GLU A 98 -16.32 -20.98 -8.81
N ALA A 99 -15.18 -20.79 -8.15
CA ALA A 99 -14.95 -21.32 -6.81
C ALA A 99 -15.93 -20.74 -5.77
N VAL A 100 -16.32 -19.47 -5.92
CA VAL A 100 -17.35 -18.83 -5.10
C VAL A 100 -18.75 -19.39 -5.40
N ARG A 101 -19.09 -19.63 -6.68
CA ARG A 101 -20.37 -20.28 -7.04
C ARG A 101 -20.46 -21.69 -6.45
N GLU A 102 -19.38 -22.46 -6.50
CA GLU A 102 -19.30 -23.77 -5.85
C GLU A 102 -19.49 -23.66 -4.32
N ALA A 103 -18.92 -22.62 -3.69
CA ALA A 103 -19.14 -22.35 -2.26
C ALA A 103 -20.61 -21.99 -1.97
N CYS A 104 -21.27 -21.20 -2.82
CA CYS A 104 -22.71 -20.89 -2.70
C CYS A 104 -23.56 -22.16 -2.75
N ILE A 105 -23.27 -23.07 -3.68
CA ILE A 105 -23.93 -24.38 -3.79
C ILE A 105 -23.74 -25.20 -2.52
N ARG A 106 -22.52 -25.27 -1.97
CA ARG A 106 -22.23 -26.01 -0.73
C ARG A 106 -22.97 -25.44 0.49
N GLN A 107 -23.12 -24.12 0.55
CA GLN A 107 -23.84 -23.43 1.63
C GLN A 107 -25.36 -23.37 1.41
N GLY A 108 -25.86 -23.79 0.23
CA GLY A 108 -27.28 -23.78 -0.09
C GLY A 108 -27.87 -22.38 -0.25
N VAL A 109 -27.07 -21.41 -0.69
CA VAL A 109 -27.52 -20.03 -0.95
C VAL A 109 -27.60 -19.75 -2.45
N ASP A 110 -28.56 -18.90 -2.83
CA ASP A 110 -28.75 -18.42 -4.20
C ASP A 110 -28.24 -16.97 -4.28
N LEU A 111 -26.97 -16.82 -4.64
CA LEU A 111 -26.28 -15.53 -4.79
C LEU A 111 -25.68 -15.44 -6.18
N ARG A 112 -25.86 -14.30 -6.85
CA ARG A 112 -25.33 -14.07 -8.20
C ARG A 112 -23.89 -13.60 -8.13
N VAL A 113 -23.01 -14.28 -8.86
CA VAL A 113 -21.56 -13.97 -8.87
C VAL A 113 -21.15 -13.48 -10.24
N ALA A 114 -20.55 -12.29 -10.29
CA ALA A 114 -19.95 -11.73 -11.50
C ALA A 114 -18.42 -11.71 -11.39
N ALA A 115 -17.73 -11.80 -12.53
CA ALA A 115 -16.28 -11.64 -12.62
C ALA A 115 -15.92 -10.51 -13.58
N VAL A 116 -14.91 -9.72 -13.25
CA VAL A 116 -14.36 -8.69 -14.14
C VAL A 116 -13.02 -9.19 -14.71
N THR A 117 -12.76 -8.93 -15.99
CA THR A 117 -11.48 -9.23 -16.66
C THR A 117 -11.07 -8.06 -17.57
N GLY A 118 -9.95 -8.19 -18.27
CA GLY A 118 -9.48 -7.22 -19.27
C GLY A 118 -8.30 -6.37 -18.79
N ASP A 119 -7.82 -6.60 -17.57
CA ASP A 119 -6.63 -5.98 -17.01
C ASP A 119 -5.32 -6.66 -17.44
N ASP A 120 -5.30 -8.00 -17.58
CA ASP A 120 -4.10 -8.77 -17.93
C ASP A 120 -3.74 -8.58 -19.40
N LEU A 121 -2.72 -7.77 -19.64
CA LEU A 121 -2.16 -7.51 -20.97
C LEU A 121 -0.96 -8.40 -21.27
N ARG A 122 -0.54 -9.31 -20.37
CA ARG A 122 0.76 -10.03 -20.49
C ARG A 122 0.96 -10.66 -21.87
N ASN A 123 -0.07 -11.27 -22.43
CA ASN A 123 0.02 -11.94 -23.73
C ASN A 123 -0.16 -10.97 -24.91
N ASP A 124 -0.78 -9.82 -24.68
CA ASP A 124 -1.16 -8.86 -25.70
C ASP A 124 -0.19 -7.67 -25.79
N LEU A 125 0.77 -7.53 -24.86
CA LEU A 125 1.72 -6.41 -24.81
C LEU A 125 2.39 -6.15 -26.16
N SER A 126 2.85 -7.21 -26.84
CA SER A 126 3.52 -7.08 -28.14
C SER A 126 2.58 -6.66 -29.29
N GLU A 127 1.31 -7.05 -29.22
CA GLU A 127 0.28 -6.66 -30.19
C GLU A 127 -0.18 -5.22 -29.94
N VAL A 128 -0.37 -4.87 -28.67
CA VAL A 128 -0.86 -3.58 -28.20
C VAL A 128 0.17 -2.47 -28.39
N LEU A 129 1.44 -2.75 -28.09
CA LEU A 129 2.51 -1.75 -28.02
C LEU A 129 3.53 -1.87 -29.18
N GLY A 130 3.51 -2.98 -29.93
CA GLY A 130 4.48 -3.30 -30.98
C GLY A 130 5.63 -4.19 -30.50
N ALA A 131 6.40 -4.76 -31.44
CA ALA A 131 7.50 -5.69 -31.13
C ALA A 131 8.66 -5.02 -30.38
N ASP A 132 8.92 -3.73 -30.64
CA ASP A 132 9.95 -2.93 -29.97
C ASP A 132 9.33 -2.03 -28.88
N ALA A 133 8.26 -2.49 -28.24
CA ALA A 133 7.53 -1.73 -27.24
C ALA A 133 8.46 -1.23 -26.12
N VAL A 134 8.49 0.09 -25.96
CA VAL A 134 9.19 0.76 -24.87
C VAL A 134 8.17 1.24 -23.84
N LEU A 135 8.26 0.72 -22.62
CA LEU A 135 7.47 1.17 -21.49
C LEU A 135 8.33 2.01 -20.56
N ARG A 136 7.96 3.29 -20.40
CA ARG A 136 8.67 4.20 -19.51
C ARG A 136 8.19 4.06 -18.07
N ASN A 137 9.13 3.93 -17.14
CA ASN A 137 8.88 3.88 -15.71
C ASN A 137 8.36 5.25 -15.23
N VAL A 138 7.22 5.28 -14.54
CA VAL A 138 6.63 6.55 -14.05
C VAL A 138 7.42 7.17 -12.90
N ASP A 139 8.16 6.36 -12.14
CA ASP A 139 8.87 6.77 -10.93
C ASP A 139 10.29 7.23 -11.24
N THR A 140 11.01 6.47 -12.08
CA THR A 140 12.42 6.72 -12.42
C THR A 140 12.61 7.44 -13.75
N GLY A 141 11.64 7.35 -14.66
CA GLY A 141 11.79 7.84 -16.04
C GLY A 141 12.73 6.98 -16.90
N GLU A 142 13.08 5.78 -16.45
CA GLU A 142 13.86 4.83 -17.26
C GLU A 142 12.95 4.10 -18.26
N ASP A 143 13.55 3.56 -19.32
CA ASP A 143 12.85 2.88 -20.40
C ASP A 143 13.07 1.36 -20.29
N LEU A 144 12.01 0.57 -20.45
CA LEU A 144 12.05 -0.89 -20.55
C LEU A 144 11.70 -1.31 -21.97
N VAL A 145 12.61 -2.00 -22.63
CA VAL A 145 12.34 -2.69 -23.90
C VAL A 145 11.71 -4.03 -23.57
N VAL A 146 10.40 -4.18 -23.77
CA VAL A 146 9.63 -5.35 -23.28
C VAL A 146 10.19 -6.68 -23.81
N ALA A 147 10.69 -6.70 -25.04
CA ALA A 147 11.23 -7.89 -25.69
C ALA A 147 12.50 -8.47 -25.02
N ASP A 148 13.22 -7.65 -24.24
CA ASP A 148 14.47 -8.07 -23.58
C ASP A 148 14.23 -8.79 -22.24
N HIS A 149 12.97 -8.90 -21.80
CA HIS A 149 12.61 -9.36 -20.47
C HIS A 149 11.52 -10.43 -20.47
N GLU A 150 11.65 -11.41 -19.57
CA GLU A 150 10.57 -12.36 -19.30
C GLU A 150 9.50 -11.70 -18.42
N ILE A 151 8.37 -11.35 -19.02
CA ILE A 151 7.25 -10.71 -18.33
C ILE A 151 6.44 -11.76 -17.56
N LEU A 152 6.39 -11.63 -16.24
CA LEU A 152 5.68 -12.54 -15.35
C LEU A 152 4.20 -12.13 -15.21
N THR A 153 3.94 -10.83 -15.07
CA THR A 153 2.59 -10.23 -14.94
C THR A 153 2.55 -8.86 -15.61
N ALA A 154 1.42 -8.47 -16.19
CA ALA A 154 1.22 -7.13 -16.72
C ALA A 154 -0.26 -6.76 -16.61
N ASN A 155 -0.64 -6.11 -15.51
CA ASN A 155 -2.05 -5.88 -15.17
C ASN A 155 -2.36 -4.38 -15.09
N ALA A 156 -3.29 -3.92 -15.92
CA ALA A 156 -3.79 -2.56 -15.93
C ALA A 156 -4.71 -2.31 -14.72
N TYR A 157 -4.67 -1.10 -14.16
CA TYR A 157 -5.55 -0.74 -13.06
C TYR A 157 -6.89 -0.32 -13.65
N LEU A 158 -7.89 -1.19 -13.53
CA LEU A 158 -9.27 -0.87 -13.90
C LEU A 158 -9.91 0.12 -12.92
N GLY A 159 -10.98 0.77 -13.38
CA GLY A 159 -11.82 1.66 -12.58
C GLY A 159 -13.09 0.97 -12.05
N ALA A 160 -14.03 1.77 -11.58
CA ALA A 160 -15.24 1.38 -10.86
C ALA A 160 -16.38 0.87 -11.75
N TRP A 161 -16.42 1.28 -13.03
CA TRP A 161 -17.58 1.01 -13.90
C TRP A 161 -17.91 -0.46 -14.17
N PRO A 162 -16.94 -1.40 -14.27
CA PRO A 162 -17.26 -2.82 -14.33
C PRO A 162 -17.99 -3.35 -13.09
N ILE A 163 -17.76 -2.75 -11.91
CA ILE A 163 -18.49 -3.08 -10.69
C ILE A 163 -19.92 -2.54 -10.77
N VAL A 164 -20.11 -1.31 -11.24
CA VAL A 164 -21.44 -0.71 -11.41
C VAL A 164 -22.29 -1.57 -12.35
N ASP A 165 -21.74 -1.95 -13.49
CA ASP A 165 -22.40 -2.81 -14.48
C ASP A 165 -22.79 -4.18 -13.90
N ALA A 166 -21.88 -4.83 -13.16
CA ALA A 166 -22.16 -6.10 -12.49
C ALA A 166 -23.30 -5.97 -11.46
N LEU A 167 -23.30 -4.90 -10.65
CA LEU A 167 -24.33 -4.65 -9.64
C LEU A 167 -25.68 -4.26 -10.27
N ASP A 168 -25.69 -3.51 -11.37
CA ASP A 168 -26.89 -3.18 -12.16
C ASP A 168 -27.53 -4.43 -12.77
N ALA A 169 -26.73 -5.40 -13.19
CA ALA A 169 -27.20 -6.73 -13.62
C ALA A 169 -27.67 -7.62 -12.45
N GLY A 170 -27.59 -7.11 -11.22
CA GLY A 170 -28.09 -7.77 -10.01
C GLY A 170 -27.10 -8.73 -9.37
N ALA A 171 -25.79 -8.60 -9.60
CA ALA A 171 -24.80 -9.37 -8.86
C ALA A 171 -24.90 -9.09 -7.34
N ASP A 172 -24.65 -10.14 -6.55
CA ASP A 172 -24.46 -10.03 -5.10
C ASP A 172 -22.98 -9.99 -4.75
N ILE A 173 -22.16 -10.68 -5.56
CA ILE A 173 -20.72 -10.80 -5.38
C ILE A 173 -20.02 -10.43 -6.69
N VAL A 174 -19.10 -9.46 -6.64
CA VAL A 174 -18.30 -9.03 -7.80
C VAL A 174 -16.83 -9.33 -7.54
N ILE A 175 -16.29 -10.24 -8.33
CA ILE A 175 -14.89 -10.67 -8.27
C ILE A 175 -14.09 -9.91 -9.32
N CYS A 176 -13.21 -9.04 -8.86
CA CYS A 176 -12.42 -8.17 -9.69
C CYS A 176 -10.97 -8.67 -9.84
N PRO A 177 -10.29 -8.26 -10.94
CA PRO A 177 -8.86 -8.47 -11.12
C PRO A 177 -8.09 -7.30 -10.51
N ARG A 178 -6.90 -6.97 -11.04
CA ARG A 178 -6.26 -5.71 -10.71
C ARG A 178 -7.15 -4.53 -11.07
N MET A 179 -7.40 -3.71 -10.08
CA MET A 179 -8.06 -2.42 -10.21
C MET A 179 -7.45 -1.44 -9.21
N THR A 180 -7.83 -0.17 -9.26
CA THR A 180 -7.51 0.73 -8.14
C THR A 180 -8.25 0.29 -6.89
N ASP A 181 -7.54 0.26 -5.78
CA ASP A 181 -8.01 -0.29 -4.51
C ASP A 181 -9.25 0.49 -4.03
N ALA A 182 -9.20 1.83 -4.07
CA ALA A 182 -10.34 2.70 -3.83
C ALA A 182 -11.57 2.45 -4.75
N SER A 183 -11.39 1.94 -5.98
CA SER A 183 -12.52 1.70 -6.90
C SER A 183 -13.41 0.54 -6.45
N LEU A 184 -12.93 -0.33 -5.55
CA LEU A 184 -13.77 -1.32 -4.86
C LEU A 184 -14.88 -0.66 -4.02
N VAL A 185 -14.67 0.59 -3.59
CA VAL A 185 -15.62 1.40 -2.82
C VAL A 185 -16.38 2.37 -3.73
N VAL A 186 -15.70 2.97 -4.73
CA VAL A 186 -16.36 3.86 -5.71
C VAL A 186 -17.45 3.13 -6.50
N GLY A 187 -17.22 1.88 -6.92
CA GLY A 187 -18.19 1.09 -7.68
C GLY A 187 -19.54 0.95 -6.98
N PRO A 188 -19.58 0.38 -5.76
CA PRO A 188 -20.81 0.29 -4.98
C PRO A 188 -21.44 1.65 -4.65
N ALA A 189 -20.65 2.68 -4.35
CA ALA A 189 -21.18 4.02 -4.08
C ALA A 189 -21.86 4.63 -5.32
N ALA A 190 -21.21 4.55 -6.48
CA ALA A 190 -21.76 5.05 -7.74
C ALA A 190 -23.04 4.29 -8.15
N TRP A 191 -23.05 2.96 -7.98
CA TRP A 191 -24.24 2.14 -8.19
C TRP A 191 -25.38 2.54 -7.25
N HIS A 192 -25.12 2.65 -5.94
CA HIS A 192 -26.14 2.92 -4.94
C HIS A 192 -26.79 4.30 -5.10
N PHE A 193 -25.99 5.34 -5.37
CA PHE A 193 -26.48 6.71 -5.52
C PHE A 193 -26.84 7.08 -6.96
N GLY A 194 -26.58 6.19 -7.93
CA GLY A 194 -26.80 6.44 -9.35
C GLY A 194 -25.91 7.56 -9.90
N TRP A 195 -24.68 7.67 -9.43
CA TRP A 195 -23.73 8.68 -9.90
C TRP A 195 -23.41 8.48 -11.37
N ALA A 196 -23.42 9.57 -12.13
CA ALA A 196 -23.06 9.58 -13.52
C ALA A 196 -21.55 9.39 -13.70
N ARG A 197 -21.18 8.99 -14.92
CA ARG A 197 -19.79 8.83 -15.32
C ARG A 197 -19.00 10.12 -15.33
N ASP A 198 -19.63 11.27 -15.16
CA ASP A 198 -19.08 12.63 -15.14
C ASP A 198 -19.33 13.41 -13.84
N ASP A 199 -19.84 12.75 -12.79
CA ASP A 199 -20.05 13.34 -11.46
C ASP A 199 -18.73 13.40 -10.66
N TRP A 200 -17.76 14.18 -11.14
CA TRP A 200 -16.37 14.18 -10.65
C TRP A 200 -16.22 14.43 -9.15
N ASN A 201 -16.97 15.36 -8.59
CA ASN A 201 -16.89 15.59 -7.14
C ASN A 201 -17.43 14.41 -6.34
N ALA A 202 -18.46 13.72 -6.86
CA ALA A 202 -19.02 12.56 -6.20
C ALA A 202 -18.05 11.38 -6.25
N LEU A 203 -17.48 11.10 -7.44
CA LEU A 203 -16.44 10.09 -7.61
C LEU A 203 -15.22 10.39 -6.74
N ALA A 204 -14.81 11.66 -6.62
CA ALA A 204 -13.70 12.06 -5.77
C ALA A 204 -13.94 11.77 -4.29
N GLY A 205 -15.14 12.06 -3.78
CA GLY A 205 -15.52 11.68 -2.41
C GLY A 205 -15.52 10.16 -2.22
N GLY A 206 -15.98 9.39 -3.21
CA GLY A 206 -15.89 7.94 -3.22
C GLY A 206 -14.44 7.43 -3.18
N VAL A 207 -13.53 8.04 -3.95
CA VAL A 207 -12.10 7.69 -3.93
C VAL A 207 -11.49 7.98 -2.56
N VAL A 208 -11.80 9.13 -1.95
CA VAL A 208 -11.32 9.46 -0.60
C VAL A 208 -11.84 8.45 0.43
N ALA A 209 -13.13 8.12 0.41
CA ALA A 209 -13.70 7.10 1.29
C ALA A 209 -13.03 5.73 1.09
N GLY A 210 -12.78 5.33 -0.16
CA GLY A 210 -12.09 4.10 -0.50
C GLY A 210 -10.65 4.07 0.01
N HIS A 211 -9.88 5.11 -0.28
CA HIS A 211 -8.49 5.24 0.16
C HIS A 211 -8.34 5.20 1.69
N LEU A 212 -9.32 5.76 2.40
CA LEU A 212 -9.35 5.73 3.86
C LEU A 212 -9.55 4.31 4.43
N ILE A 213 -10.36 3.47 3.79
CA ILE A 213 -10.68 2.14 4.33
C ILE A 213 -9.87 1.00 3.71
N GLU A 214 -9.22 1.19 2.55
CA GLU A 214 -8.58 0.10 1.78
C GLU A 214 -7.52 -0.67 2.58
N CYS A 215 -6.80 0.01 3.48
CA CYS A 215 -5.78 -0.56 4.37
C CYS A 215 -6.30 -1.02 5.74
N CYS A 216 -7.60 -1.27 5.86
CA CYS A 216 -8.26 -1.78 7.07
C CYS A 216 -7.87 -1.00 8.34
N GLY A 217 -7.17 -1.68 9.25
CA GLY A 217 -6.87 -1.19 10.59
C GLY A 217 -6.06 0.10 10.63
N GLN A 218 -5.43 0.54 9.53
CA GLN A 218 -4.62 1.76 9.53
C GLN A 218 -5.41 3.01 9.94
N VAL A 219 -6.58 3.20 9.35
CA VAL A 219 -7.43 4.37 9.66
C VAL A 219 -8.10 4.27 11.03
N THR A 220 -8.14 3.07 11.61
CA THR A 220 -8.68 2.78 12.95
C THR A 220 -7.58 2.60 14.01
N GLY A 221 -6.35 3.07 13.74
CA GLY A 221 -5.27 3.16 14.76
C GLY A 221 -4.15 2.12 14.63
N GLY A 222 -4.17 1.26 13.61
CA GLY A 222 -3.10 0.36 13.25
C GLY A 222 -1.92 1.09 12.59
N ASN A 223 -0.69 0.73 12.93
CA ASN A 223 0.53 1.41 12.45
C ASN A 223 0.50 2.95 12.64
N PHE A 224 -0.16 3.41 13.70
CA PHE A 224 -0.35 4.82 14.01
C PHE A 224 0.79 5.37 14.87
N ALA A 225 1.52 6.37 14.37
CA ALA A 225 2.72 6.91 15.05
C ALA A 225 2.45 7.49 16.45
N LEU A 226 1.27 8.07 16.67
CA LEU A 226 0.93 8.75 17.93
C LEU A 226 0.20 7.82 18.92
N PHE A 227 0.28 6.50 18.75
CA PHE A 227 -0.40 5.51 19.61
C PHE A 227 -0.07 5.69 21.10
N HIS A 228 1.15 6.13 21.42
CA HIS A 228 1.65 6.30 22.79
C HIS A 228 0.96 7.44 23.56
N GLU A 229 0.19 8.28 22.88
CA GLU A 229 -0.63 9.33 23.49
C GLU A 229 -1.97 8.79 24.01
N HIS A 230 -2.28 7.54 23.72
CA HIS A 230 -3.53 6.89 24.08
C HIS A 230 -3.28 5.74 25.07
N GLY A 231 -4.37 5.26 25.68
CA GLY A 231 -4.32 4.03 26.48
C GLY A 231 -4.06 2.79 25.62
N ASP A 232 -4.32 1.61 26.17
CA ASP A 232 -4.31 0.39 25.37
C ASP A 232 -5.39 0.48 24.27
N LEU A 233 -4.94 0.62 23.02
CA LEU A 233 -5.82 0.65 21.87
C LEU A 233 -6.39 -0.74 21.56
N GLY A 234 -5.85 -1.82 22.11
CA GLY A 234 -6.27 -3.17 21.77
C GLY A 234 -6.08 -3.47 20.28
N LEU A 235 -6.89 -4.38 19.75
CA LEU A 235 -6.89 -4.72 18.32
C LEU A 235 -7.79 -3.73 17.55
N PRO A 236 -7.26 -2.94 16.60
CA PRO A 236 -8.07 -2.03 15.79
C PRO A 236 -9.21 -2.76 15.08
N GLY A 237 -10.43 -2.24 15.22
CA GLY A 237 -11.60 -2.74 14.51
C GLY A 237 -11.51 -2.50 13.01
N MET A 238 -12.25 -3.29 12.23
CA MET A 238 -12.34 -3.12 10.77
C MET A 238 -13.03 -1.80 10.41
N PRO A 239 -12.51 -1.01 9.46
CA PRO A 239 -13.08 0.30 9.17
C PRO A 239 -14.41 0.20 8.43
N ILE A 240 -15.27 1.18 8.70
CA ILE A 240 -16.53 1.41 8.01
C ILE A 240 -16.52 2.84 7.48
N ALA A 241 -16.80 3.02 6.20
CA ALA A 241 -17.14 4.31 5.61
C ALA A 241 -18.66 4.42 5.47
N GLU A 242 -19.25 5.41 6.10
CA GLU A 242 -20.64 5.81 5.91
C GLU A 242 -20.67 6.91 4.85
N ILE A 243 -20.87 6.54 3.59
CA ILE A 243 -20.82 7.45 2.43
C ILE A 243 -22.18 8.08 2.23
N HIS A 244 -22.24 9.41 2.13
CA HIS A 244 -23.47 10.17 1.95
C HIS A 244 -23.72 10.52 0.47
N PRO A 245 -24.97 10.86 0.09
CA PRO A 245 -25.29 11.29 -1.27
C PRO A 245 -24.52 12.51 -1.79
N ASP A 246 -24.05 13.38 -0.89
CA ASP A 246 -23.20 14.54 -1.21
C ASP A 246 -21.70 14.17 -1.36
N ALA A 247 -21.39 12.87 -1.30
CA ALA A 247 -20.07 12.26 -1.36
C ALA A 247 -19.11 12.64 -0.21
N SER A 248 -19.63 13.26 0.86
CA SER A 248 -18.95 13.22 2.15
C SER A 248 -19.03 11.82 2.75
N CYS A 249 -18.12 11.49 3.66
CA CYS A 249 -18.21 10.24 4.41
C CYS A 249 -17.92 10.46 5.89
N VAL A 250 -18.42 9.55 6.73
CA VAL A 250 -17.94 9.39 8.10
C VAL A 250 -17.16 8.08 8.19
N ILE A 251 -15.90 8.16 8.62
CA ILE A 251 -15.12 6.97 8.95
C ILE A 251 -15.40 6.61 10.40
N THR A 252 -15.69 5.33 10.63
CA THR A 252 -15.98 4.76 11.95
C THR A 252 -15.47 3.32 12.02
N LYS A 253 -15.60 2.70 13.19
CA LYS A 253 -15.33 1.27 13.41
C LYS A 253 -16.49 0.60 14.17
N PRO A 254 -16.57 -0.75 14.20
CA PRO A 254 -17.51 -1.52 14.99
C PRO A 254 -17.51 -1.14 16.48
N ASP A 255 -18.70 -1.03 17.07
CA ASP A 255 -18.85 -0.68 18.49
C ASP A 255 -18.19 -1.75 19.39
N GLY A 256 -17.41 -1.30 20.37
CA GLY A 256 -16.70 -2.18 21.30
C GLY A 256 -15.44 -2.85 20.73
N SER A 257 -15.09 -2.60 19.46
CA SER A 257 -13.78 -2.95 18.92
C SER A 257 -12.68 -2.03 19.47
N GLY A 258 -11.43 -2.51 19.45
CA GLY A 258 -10.27 -1.68 19.76
C GLY A 258 -9.94 -0.69 18.65
N GLY A 259 -8.85 0.05 18.81
CA GLY A 259 -8.39 1.09 17.91
C GLY A 259 -8.92 2.46 18.30
N LEU A 260 -8.64 3.42 17.42
CA LEU A 260 -9.07 4.80 17.52
C LEU A 260 -9.40 5.31 16.12
N VAL A 261 -10.51 6.03 15.97
CA VAL A 261 -10.75 6.85 14.78
C VAL A 261 -10.75 8.33 15.19
N SER A 262 -9.71 9.04 14.76
CA SER A 262 -9.51 10.47 15.02
C SER A 262 -9.01 11.18 13.76
N THR A 263 -9.00 12.51 13.79
CA THR A 263 -8.44 13.30 12.69
C THR A 263 -6.98 12.94 12.40
N ASP A 264 -6.22 12.50 13.39
CA ASP A 264 -4.84 12.02 13.21
C ASP A 264 -4.77 10.66 12.49
N THR A 265 -5.62 9.69 12.84
CA THR A 265 -5.60 8.38 12.16
C THR A 265 -6.09 8.49 10.71
N VAL A 266 -7.09 9.36 10.48
CA VAL A 266 -7.55 9.72 9.13
C VAL A 266 -6.48 10.46 8.34
N SER A 267 -5.79 11.44 8.94
CA SER A 267 -4.68 12.15 8.27
C SER A 267 -3.51 11.22 7.96
N ALA A 268 -3.18 10.29 8.86
CA ALA A 268 -2.14 9.30 8.65
C ALA A 268 -2.46 8.44 7.41
N GLN A 269 -3.71 8.00 7.26
CA GLN A 269 -4.12 7.21 6.10
C GLN A 269 -4.18 8.05 4.81
N LEU A 270 -4.68 9.29 4.85
CA LEU A 270 -4.69 10.18 3.66
C LEU A 270 -3.28 10.46 3.11
N LEU A 271 -2.26 10.40 3.96
CA LEU A 271 -0.86 10.64 3.58
C LEU A 271 -0.14 9.36 3.12
N TYR A 272 -0.76 8.19 3.26
CA TYR A 272 -0.16 6.91 2.97
C TYR A 272 -0.16 6.60 1.47
N GLU A 273 1.00 6.25 0.91
CA GLU A 273 1.18 5.79 -0.48
C GLU A 273 0.66 6.77 -1.58
N ILE A 274 0.46 8.04 -1.23
CA ILE A 274 0.13 9.10 -2.18
C ILE A 274 1.39 9.64 -2.86
N GLY A 275 1.23 10.09 -4.11
CA GLY A 275 2.30 10.76 -4.87
C GLY A 275 2.37 12.24 -4.52
N GLY A 276 1.57 13.03 -5.23
CA GLY A 276 1.35 14.45 -4.95
C GLY A 276 -0.09 14.71 -4.47
N PRO A 277 -0.51 15.98 -4.44
CA PRO A 277 -1.86 16.34 -4.02
C PRO A 277 -2.93 15.98 -5.06
N GLU A 278 -2.56 15.74 -6.31
CA GLU A 278 -3.47 15.14 -7.29
C GLU A 278 -3.39 13.61 -7.20
N TYR A 279 -4.40 12.99 -6.61
CA TYR A 279 -4.56 11.55 -6.61
C TYR A 279 -5.15 11.11 -7.95
N GLN A 280 -4.35 10.39 -8.74
CA GLN A 280 -4.75 9.87 -10.04
C GLN A 280 -5.53 8.56 -9.87
N ASN A 281 -6.80 8.54 -10.21
CA ASN A 281 -7.63 7.34 -10.31
C ASN A 281 -8.17 7.19 -11.76
N PRO A 282 -8.39 5.97 -12.28
CA PRO A 282 -8.88 5.78 -13.63
C PRO A 282 -10.24 6.45 -13.91
N ASP A 283 -11.06 6.65 -12.88
CA ASP A 283 -12.39 7.23 -12.98
C ASP A 283 -12.41 8.76 -12.75
N VAL A 284 -11.47 9.30 -11.97
CA VAL A 284 -11.43 10.72 -11.57
C VAL A 284 -10.03 11.11 -11.09
N ILE A 285 -9.63 12.37 -11.27
CA ILE A 285 -8.45 12.93 -10.58
C ILE A 285 -8.94 13.71 -9.37
N VAL A 286 -8.46 13.35 -8.18
CA VAL A 286 -8.88 13.97 -6.90
C VAL A 286 -7.85 14.99 -6.43
N ASP A 287 -8.31 16.16 -6.00
CA ASP A 287 -7.51 17.11 -5.24
C ASP A 287 -7.56 16.78 -3.74
N LEU A 288 -6.53 16.10 -3.25
CA LEU A 288 -6.35 15.81 -1.82
C LEU A 288 -6.11 17.07 -1.00
N GLY A 289 -5.64 18.15 -1.61
CA GLY A 289 -5.42 19.44 -0.96
C GLY A 289 -6.72 20.12 -0.52
N ALA A 290 -7.88 19.68 -1.02
CA ALA A 290 -9.19 20.19 -0.63
C ALA A 290 -9.90 19.34 0.45
N VAL A 291 -9.34 18.19 0.81
CA VAL A 291 -9.95 17.25 1.77
C VAL A 291 -9.81 17.78 3.19
N VAL A 292 -10.92 17.80 3.92
CA VAL A 292 -11.00 18.30 5.31
C VAL A 292 -11.57 17.20 6.20
N PRO A 293 -10.74 16.61 7.10
CA PRO A 293 -11.22 15.74 8.16
C PRO A 293 -11.61 16.55 9.40
N GLU A 294 -12.79 16.29 9.94
CA GLU A 294 -13.32 16.93 11.15
C GLU A 294 -13.87 15.86 12.11
N GLN A 295 -13.60 16.02 13.41
CA GLN A 295 -14.10 15.09 14.41
C GLN A 295 -15.64 15.16 14.48
N ASP A 296 -16.31 14.01 14.39
CA ASP A 296 -17.78 13.86 14.37
C ASP A 296 -18.28 12.96 15.52
N GLY A 297 -17.61 13.07 16.67
CA GLY A 297 -17.87 12.26 17.87
C GLY A 297 -16.79 11.20 18.15
N PRO A 298 -16.93 10.42 19.23
CA PRO A 298 -15.98 9.36 19.58
C PRO A 298 -15.88 8.32 18.46
N ASP A 299 -14.66 7.99 18.05
CA ASP A 299 -14.38 7.03 16.97
C ASP A 299 -15.09 7.36 15.64
N ARG A 300 -15.36 8.64 15.38
CA ARG A 300 -16.04 9.11 14.17
C ARG A 300 -15.38 10.36 13.63
N VAL A 301 -15.02 10.33 12.35
CA VAL A 301 -14.42 11.48 11.65
C VAL A 301 -15.18 11.68 10.35
N ARG A 302 -15.79 12.86 10.21
CA ARG A 302 -16.40 13.30 8.97
C ARG A 302 -15.31 13.81 8.03
N VAL A 303 -15.33 13.36 6.78
CA VAL A 303 -14.41 13.80 5.73
C VAL A 303 -15.23 14.40 4.59
N ALA A 304 -14.90 15.63 4.22
CA ALA A 304 -15.59 16.39 3.18
C ALA A 304 -14.61 17.22 2.34
N GLY A 305 -15.13 17.93 1.34
CA GLY A 305 -14.36 18.88 0.54
C GLY A 305 -13.61 18.28 -0.65
N ALA A 306 -13.68 16.95 -0.84
CA ALA A 306 -13.10 16.28 -2.00
C ALA A 306 -13.60 16.91 -3.31
N ARG A 307 -12.66 17.29 -4.19
CA ARG A 307 -12.95 17.83 -5.52
C ARG A 307 -12.35 16.95 -6.58
N GLY A 308 -13.12 16.68 -7.62
CA GLY A 308 -12.71 15.85 -8.73
C GLY A 308 -12.67 16.62 -10.04
N ARG A 309 -11.80 16.18 -10.94
CA ARG A 309 -11.83 16.55 -12.36
C ARG A 309 -11.74 15.31 -13.23
N ALA A 310 -12.02 15.50 -14.53
CA ALA A 310 -11.99 14.42 -15.50
C ALA A 310 -10.66 13.64 -15.43
N PRO A 311 -10.69 12.31 -15.55
CA PRO A 311 -9.47 11.52 -15.63
C PRO A 311 -8.75 11.78 -16.95
N ASN A 312 -7.51 11.32 -17.06
CA ASN A 312 -6.75 11.33 -18.31
C ASN A 312 -6.99 10.05 -19.14
N GLY A 313 -6.46 10.03 -20.37
CA GLY A 313 -6.60 8.90 -21.31
C GLY A 313 -5.75 7.66 -20.98
N ARG A 314 -5.00 7.67 -19.88
CA ARG A 314 -4.08 6.60 -19.47
C ARG A 314 -4.52 5.94 -18.17
N THR A 315 -4.04 4.72 -17.94
CA THR A 315 -4.12 4.05 -16.64
C THR A 315 -2.78 3.42 -16.27
N LYS A 316 -2.57 3.17 -14.98
CA LYS A 316 -1.38 2.47 -14.48
C LYS A 316 -1.39 1.04 -15.01
N LEU A 317 -0.27 0.62 -15.56
CA LEU A 317 0.04 -0.76 -15.88
C LEU A 317 1.12 -1.22 -14.90
N SER A 318 0.78 -2.17 -14.04
CA SER A 318 1.76 -2.80 -13.15
C SER A 318 2.34 -4.02 -13.85
N LEU A 319 3.55 -3.87 -14.34
CA LEU A 319 4.31 -4.93 -14.97
C LEU A 319 5.32 -5.49 -13.96
N THR A 320 5.52 -6.80 -13.97
CA THR A 320 6.62 -7.45 -13.25
C THR A 320 7.36 -8.37 -14.21
N PHE A 321 8.67 -8.26 -14.27
CA PHE A 321 9.53 -9.17 -15.02
C PHE A 321 10.51 -9.91 -14.11
N GLU A 322 11.08 -11.01 -14.59
CA GLU A 322 12.09 -11.76 -13.83
C GLU A 322 13.35 -10.92 -13.56
N GLY A 323 13.69 -10.74 -12.28
CA GLY A 323 14.89 -10.01 -11.85
C GLY A 323 16.10 -10.89 -11.54
N GLY A 324 15.92 -12.21 -11.56
CA GLY A 324 16.91 -13.17 -11.09
C GLY A 324 16.63 -13.67 -9.67
N TYR A 325 17.69 -13.97 -8.93
CA TYR A 325 17.61 -14.75 -7.70
C TYR A 325 18.26 -14.00 -6.54
N ARG A 326 17.71 -14.15 -5.34
CA ARG A 326 18.26 -13.58 -4.12
C ARG A 326 18.35 -14.59 -2.98
N ASN A 327 19.31 -14.37 -2.09
CA ASN A 327 19.48 -15.16 -0.87
C ASN A 327 19.93 -14.28 0.29
N THR A 328 19.65 -14.69 1.53
CA THR A 328 20.02 -13.92 2.73
C THR A 328 20.35 -14.86 3.88
N MET A 329 21.44 -14.54 4.58
CA MET A 329 21.89 -15.22 5.79
C MET A 329 22.09 -14.21 6.90
N THR A 330 21.72 -14.58 8.13
CA THR A 330 21.92 -13.75 9.33
C THR A 330 22.82 -14.48 10.33
N VAL A 331 23.91 -13.83 10.72
CA VAL A 331 24.91 -14.35 11.68
C VAL A 331 24.87 -13.52 12.96
N GLY A 332 24.78 -14.17 14.11
CA GLY A 332 24.88 -13.52 15.42
C GLY A 332 26.32 -13.17 15.78
N LEU A 333 26.53 -11.96 16.29
CA LEU A 333 27.82 -11.44 16.77
C LEU A 333 27.65 -10.95 18.23
N THR A 334 27.82 -11.87 19.18
CA THR A 334 27.58 -11.61 20.61
C THR A 334 28.83 -11.15 21.35
N GLY A 335 28.69 -10.14 22.22
CA GLY A 335 29.70 -9.72 23.18
C GLY A 335 30.85 -8.91 22.57
N LEU A 336 32.01 -8.89 23.24
CA LEU A 336 33.13 -7.99 22.92
C LEU A 336 33.73 -8.20 21.52
N HIS A 337 34.51 -7.21 21.06
CA HIS A 337 35.26 -7.21 19.80
C HIS A 337 34.38 -7.30 18.55
N LEU A 338 33.22 -6.64 18.57
CA LEU A 338 32.26 -6.67 17.47
C LEU A 338 32.89 -6.21 16.14
N ARG A 339 33.71 -5.15 16.17
CA ARG A 339 34.38 -4.63 14.97
C ARG A 339 35.33 -5.65 14.36
N GLU A 340 36.12 -6.32 15.19
CA GLU A 340 37.09 -7.34 14.78
C GLU A 340 36.40 -8.61 14.29
N LYS A 341 35.35 -9.05 15.00
CA LYS A 341 34.50 -10.18 14.60
C LYS A 341 33.88 -9.93 13.23
N LEU A 342 33.24 -8.78 13.04
CA LEU A 342 32.64 -8.42 11.75
C LEU A 342 33.69 -8.35 10.64
N ALA A 343 34.86 -7.75 10.90
CA ALA A 343 35.94 -7.69 9.93
C ALA A 343 36.45 -9.09 9.54
N TRP A 344 36.57 -10.02 10.49
CA TRP A 344 36.96 -11.40 10.21
C TRP A 344 35.86 -12.15 9.45
N LEU A 345 34.60 -12.02 9.88
CA LEU A 345 33.46 -12.64 9.21
C LEU A 345 33.38 -12.19 7.74
N ARG A 346 33.49 -10.88 7.46
CA ARG A 346 33.49 -10.33 6.10
C ARG A 346 34.56 -10.99 5.22
N ARG A 347 35.82 -10.97 5.65
CA ARG A 347 36.92 -11.58 4.88
C ARG A 347 36.69 -13.08 4.62
N ALA A 348 36.14 -13.80 5.59
CA ALA A 348 35.91 -15.24 5.46
C ALA A 348 34.73 -15.57 4.55
N VAL A 349 33.62 -14.82 4.65
CA VAL A 349 32.48 -14.95 3.75
C VAL A 349 32.91 -14.63 2.33
N GLU A 350 33.59 -13.49 2.09
CA GLU A 350 34.05 -13.09 0.77
C GLU A 350 35.01 -14.12 0.15
N ARG A 351 35.87 -14.75 0.96
CA ARG A 351 36.72 -15.86 0.50
C ARG A 351 35.92 -17.13 0.16
N ALA A 352 34.83 -17.40 0.87
CA ALA A 352 34.05 -18.63 0.73
C ALA A 352 33.02 -18.56 -0.41
N VAL A 353 32.41 -17.39 -0.64
CA VAL A 353 31.33 -17.19 -1.63
C VAL A 353 31.73 -16.31 -2.81
N GLY A 354 32.78 -15.50 -2.68
CA GLY A 354 33.18 -14.48 -3.65
C GLY A 354 33.08 -13.06 -3.07
N PRO A 355 33.88 -12.11 -3.56
CA PRO A 355 33.84 -10.72 -3.10
C PRO A 355 32.56 -10.01 -3.60
N PRO A 356 32.13 -8.89 -2.98
CA PRO A 356 30.86 -8.22 -3.31
C PRO A 356 30.66 -7.93 -4.79
N GLU A 357 31.71 -7.53 -5.50
CA GLU A 357 31.73 -7.24 -6.93
C GLU A 357 31.50 -8.45 -7.86
N SER A 358 31.47 -9.68 -7.32
CA SER A 358 31.16 -10.88 -8.10
C SER A 358 29.65 -11.16 -8.25
N PHE A 359 28.83 -10.37 -7.56
CA PHE A 359 27.37 -10.42 -7.59
C PHE A 359 26.80 -9.14 -8.24
N GLU A 360 25.60 -9.22 -8.81
CA GLU A 360 24.88 -8.04 -9.27
C GLU A 360 24.64 -7.04 -8.12
N ALA A 361 24.22 -7.54 -6.95
CA ALA A 361 24.25 -6.75 -5.72
C ALA A 361 24.55 -7.60 -4.48
N PHE A 362 25.31 -7.01 -3.56
CA PHE A 362 25.68 -7.59 -2.28
C PHE A 362 25.52 -6.52 -1.19
N ARG A 363 24.81 -6.84 -0.11
CA ARG A 363 24.60 -5.93 1.02
C ARG A 363 25.00 -6.58 2.34
N TRP A 364 25.84 -5.87 3.09
CA TRP A 364 26.07 -6.12 4.52
C TRP A 364 25.24 -5.14 5.33
N THR A 365 24.36 -5.64 6.19
CA THR A 365 23.66 -4.83 7.18
C THR A 365 24.03 -5.30 8.58
N VAL A 366 24.30 -4.37 9.49
CA VAL A 366 24.57 -4.68 10.91
C VAL A 366 23.48 -4.02 11.74
N VAL A 367 22.78 -4.81 12.55
CA VAL A 367 21.74 -4.33 13.46
C VAL A 367 22.19 -4.55 14.89
N GLY A 368 22.17 -3.50 15.72
CA GLY A 368 22.53 -3.58 17.13
C GLY A 368 24.04 -3.56 17.41
N PRO A 369 24.46 -3.97 18.61
CA PRO A 369 23.63 -4.54 19.68
C PRO A 369 22.73 -3.49 20.33
N ALA A 370 21.71 -3.91 21.09
CA ALA A 370 20.88 -2.98 21.87
C ALA A 370 21.65 -2.40 23.07
N ARG A 371 22.59 -3.19 23.61
CA ARG A 371 23.50 -2.83 24.72
C ARG A 371 24.90 -3.32 24.39
N GLU A 372 25.93 -2.55 24.77
CA GLU A 372 27.31 -2.94 24.47
C GLU A 372 27.90 -3.95 25.48
N SER A 373 27.49 -3.88 26.76
CA SER A 373 28.13 -4.69 27.82
C SER A 373 27.36 -4.82 29.15
N ASP A 374 26.10 -4.37 29.23
CA ASP A 374 25.28 -4.44 30.45
C ASP A 374 23.90 -5.08 30.22
N GLY A 375 23.79 -5.86 29.14
CA GLY A 375 22.55 -6.52 28.73
C GLY A 375 22.54 -8.02 29.00
N ASP A 376 21.43 -8.67 28.69
CA ASP A 376 21.44 -10.11 28.46
C ASP A 376 22.11 -10.45 27.10
N GLN A 377 22.27 -11.74 26.82
CA GLN A 377 22.91 -12.20 25.60
C GLN A 377 22.25 -11.65 24.32
N ASP A 378 20.92 -11.56 24.30
CA ASP A 378 20.16 -11.12 23.12
C ASP A 378 20.35 -9.61 22.90
N GLN A 379 20.38 -8.83 23.99
CA GLN A 379 20.64 -7.39 23.97
C GLN A 379 22.07 -7.05 23.57
N GLU A 380 23.05 -7.89 23.93
CA GLU A 380 24.47 -7.73 23.58
C GLU A 380 24.87 -8.37 22.23
N THR A 381 23.89 -8.89 21.49
CA THR A 381 24.11 -9.45 20.16
C THR A 381 23.84 -8.43 19.08
N ALA A 382 24.82 -8.25 18.19
CA ALA A 382 24.58 -7.62 16.90
C ALA A 382 24.27 -8.68 15.83
N TRP A 383 23.42 -8.34 14.87
CA TRP A 383 23.08 -9.20 13.74
C TRP A 383 23.77 -8.73 12.47
N ALA A 384 24.61 -9.58 11.89
CA ALA A 384 25.16 -9.38 10.56
C ALA A 384 24.24 -10.05 9.53
N VAL A 385 23.48 -9.24 8.79
CA VAL A 385 22.60 -9.68 7.70
C VAL A 385 23.36 -9.54 6.39
N ILE A 386 23.47 -10.65 5.66
CA ILE A 386 24.23 -10.80 4.43
C ILE A 386 23.25 -11.14 3.33
N SER A 387 22.99 -10.19 2.43
CA SER A 387 22.01 -10.34 1.37
C SER A 387 22.68 -10.20 0.00
N VAL A 388 22.33 -11.11 -0.92
CA VAL A 388 22.86 -11.11 -2.29
C VAL A 388 21.73 -11.26 -3.30
N ARG A 389 21.92 -10.69 -4.48
CA ARG A 389 21.14 -11.01 -5.68
C ARG A 389 22.02 -11.13 -6.92
N ASP A 390 21.63 -11.99 -7.84
CA ASP A 390 22.29 -12.17 -9.13
C ASP A 390 21.31 -12.84 -10.14
N PRO A 391 21.39 -12.53 -11.44
CA PRO A 391 20.67 -13.28 -12.46
C PRO A 391 21.10 -14.76 -12.53
N ASP A 392 22.34 -15.10 -12.16
CA ASP A 392 22.82 -16.48 -12.08
C ASP A 392 22.36 -17.14 -10.77
N GLN A 393 21.32 -17.97 -10.87
CA GLN A 393 20.78 -18.78 -9.78
C GLN A 393 21.86 -19.59 -9.05
N ALA A 394 22.87 -20.10 -9.76
CA ALA A 394 23.89 -20.97 -9.18
C ALA A 394 24.80 -20.22 -8.19
N LYS A 395 25.03 -18.91 -8.40
CA LYS A 395 25.88 -18.10 -7.51
C LYS A 395 25.24 -17.83 -6.15
N VAL A 396 23.95 -17.49 -6.15
CA VAL A 396 23.20 -17.13 -4.94
C VAL A 396 22.46 -18.33 -4.34
N GLY A 397 22.54 -19.49 -5.00
CA GLY A 397 21.87 -20.70 -4.60
C GLY A 397 22.36 -21.26 -3.27
N ARG A 398 21.58 -22.17 -2.69
CA ARG A 398 21.89 -22.78 -1.39
C ARG A 398 23.34 -23.28 -1.29
N VAL A 399 23.81 -24.02 -2.30
CA VAL A 399 25.12 -24.70 -2.27
C VAL A 399 26.29 -23.70 -2.36
N ALA A 400 26.17 -22.67 -3.21
CA ALA A 400 27.24 -21.70 -3.45
C ALA A 400 27.28 -20.57 -2.41
N PHE A 401 26.14 -20.23 -1.80
CA PHE A 401 26.04 -19.12 -0.86
C PHE A 401 25.73 -19.58 0.57
N ALA A 402 24.53 -20.12 0.82
CA ALA A 402 24.06 -20.39 2.18
C ALA A 402 24.90 -21.46 2.90
N ASP A 403 25.14 -22.60 2.25
CA ASP A 403 25.91 -23.71 2.80
C ASP A 403 27.39 -23.32 3.01
N ARG A 404 27.95 -22.43 2.17
CA ARG A 404 29.32 -21.91 2.35
C ARG A 404 29.46 -21.05 3.59
N ILE A 405 28.47 -20.21 3.88
CA ILE A 405 28.43 -19.42 5.12
C ILE A 405 28.25 -20.34 6.33
N VAL A 406 27.39 -21.37 6.24
CA VAL A 406 27.20 -22.37 7.32
C VAL A 406 28.51 -23.11 7.65
N GLN A 407 29.32 -23.45 6.64
CA GLN A 407 30.61 -24.15 6.83
C GLN A 407 31.64 -23.33 7.64
N LEU A 408 31.44 -22.02 7.80
CA LEU A 408 32.27 -21.17 8.63
C LEU A 408 32.02 -21.36 10.13
N GLY A 409 30.94 -22.04 10.53
CA GLY A 409 30.46 -22.03 11.93
C GLY A 409 31.47 -22.51 12.97
N THR A 410 32.33 -23.47 12.64
CA THR A 410 33.40 -23.96 13.55
C THR A 410 34.78 -23.38 13.23
N ASN A 411 34.91 -22.57 12.17
CA ASN A 411 36.18 -22.12 11.59
C ASN A 411 36.30 -20.58 11.53
N ASN A 412 35.44 -19.86 12.25
CA ASN A 412 35.37 -18.39 12.18
C ASN A 412 35.13 -17.76 13.55
N VAL A 413 34.39 -16.64 13.62
CA VAL A 413 34.15 -15.88 14.84
C VAL A 413 33.68 -16.76 16.01
N PRO A 414 34.15 -16.52 17.25
CA PRO A 414 33.71 -17.27 18.40
C PRO A 414 32.22 -17.00 18.68
N GLY A 415 31.48 -18.06 19.01
CA GLY A 415 30.04 -17.97 19.24
C GLY A 415 29.21 -17.80 17.97
N PHE A 416 29.66 -18.36 16.83
CA PHE A 416 28.90 -18.32 15.58
C PHE A 416 27.58 -19.12 15.70
N TYR A 417 26.46 -18.48 15.38
CA TYR A 417 25.17 -19.14 15.17
C TYR A 417 24.34 -18.37 14.14
N LEU A 418 23.32 -19.06 13.62
CA LEU A 418 22.42 -18.58 12.58
C LEU A 418 21.00 -18.52 13.12
N THR A 419 20.17 -17.60 12.60
CA THR A 419 18.76 -17.48 13.00
C THR A 419 17.83 -18.38 12.19
N THR A 420 18.27 -18.86 11.03
CA THR A 420 17.49 -19.73 10.14
C THR A 420 18.35 -20.82 9.52
N PRO A 421 17.79 -22.01 9.22
CA PRO A 421 18.49 -23.03 8.43
C PRO A 421 18.77 -22.53 7.00
N PRO A 422 19.82 -23.02 6.32
CA PRO A 422 20.16 -22.58 4.97
C PRO A 422 19.00 -22.82 4.01
N GLN A 423 18.57 -21.75 3.34
CA GLN A 423 17.46 -21.78 2.38
C GLN A 423 17.96 -21.83 0.94
N ARG A 424 17.09 -22.28 0.03
CA ARG A 424 17.26 -22.02 -1.39
C ARG A 424 17.04 -20.55 -1.68
N GLU A 425 17.68 -20.10 -2.74
CA GLU A 425 17.44 -18.82 -3.37
C GLU A 425 15.97 -18.63 -3.74
N ARG A 426 15.55 -17.37 -3.75
CA ARG A 426 14.20 -16.97 -4.13
C ARG A 426 14.28 -16.19 -5.42
N LEU A 427 13.51 -16.62 -6.43
CA LEU A 427 13.20 -15.78 -7.59
C LEU A 427 12.60 -14.46 -7.09
N PHE A 428 13.09 -13.33 -7.56
CA PHE A 428 12.45 -12.04 -7.35
C PHE A 428 12.00 -11.46 -8.68
N GLY A 429 10.92 -10.69 -8.64
CA GLY A 429 10.48 -9.90 -9.77
C GLY A 429 11.00 -8.48 -9.62
N VAL A 430 11.29 -7.84 -10.73
CA VAL A 430 11.45 -6.38 -10.78
C VAL A 430 10.12 -5.81 -11.23
N GLN A 431 9.60 -4.91 -10.42
CA GLN A 431 8.36 -4.26 -10.69
C GLN A 431 8.62 -3.01 -11.54
N TRP A 432 7.81 -2.83 -12.57
CA TRP A 432 7.89 -1.74 -13.52
C TRP A 432 6.55 -1.02 -13.61
N PRO A 433 6.33 0.01 -12.77
CA PRO A 433 5.13 0.84 -12.88
C PRO A 433 5.24 1.72 -14.12
N CYS A 434 4.28 1.60 -15.03
CA CYS A 434 4.20 2.38 -16.26
C CYS A 434 2.76 2.83 -16.53
N LEU A 435 2.54 3.58 -17.59
CA LEU A 435 1.21 3.97 -18.06
C LEU A 435 0.92 3.33 -19.42
N VAL A 436 -0.33 2.95 -19.63
CA VAL A 436 -0.86 2.50 -20.93
C VAL A 436 -2.10 3.33 -21.30
N GLU A 437 -2.33 3.54 -22.59
CA GLU A 437 -3.54 4.22 -23.06
C GLU A 437 -4.77 3.33 -22.81
N LYS A 438 -5.82 3.89 -22.21
CA LYS A 438 -7.06 3.19 -21.87
C LYS A 438 -7.71 2.49 -23.06
N LYS A 439 -7.55 3.02 -24.27
CA LYS A 439 -8.04 2.40 -25.52
C LYS A 439 -7.49 0.99 -25.79
N HIS A 440 -6.39 0.61 -25.14
CA HIS A 440 -5.79 -0.71 -25.25
C HIS A 440 -6.21 -1.67 -24.14
N VAL A 441 -7.01 -1.19 -23.19
CA VAL A 441 -7.49 -1.96 -22.04
C VAL A 441 -9.00 -2.02 -22.16
N GLN A 442 -9.55 -3.22 -22.37
CA GLN A 442 -10.99 -3.42 -22.53
C GLN A 442 -11.54 -4.19 -21.33
N PRO A 443 -12.11 -3.51 -20.32
CA PRO A 443 -12.82 -4.18 -19.24
C PRO A 443 -13.97 -5.01 -19.78
N VAL A 444 -14.12 -6.22 -19.26
CA VAL A 444 -15.22 -7.13 -19.57
C VAL A 444 -15.82 -7.66 -18.28
N VAL A 445 -17.13 -7.54 -18.13
CA VAL A 445 -17.91 -8.11 -17.03
C VAL A 445 -18.51 -9.42 -17.52
N HIS A 446 -18.26 -10.51 -16.79
CA HIS A 446 -18.88 -11.82 -16.97
C HIS A 446 -19.96 -11.97 -15.91
N HIS A 447 -21.22 -11.82 -16.31
CA HIS A 447 -22.36 -11.96 -15.42
C HIS A 447 -22.63 -13.43 -15.06
N ASP A 448 -23.51 -13.64 -14.08
CA ASP A 448 -23.83 -14.96 -13.57
C ASP A 448 -24.51 -15.87 -14.62
N ASP A 449 -25.23 -15.28 -15.57
CA ASP A 449 -25.86 -15.97 -16.71
C ASP A 449 -24.88 -16.26 -17.86
N ALA A 450 -23.58 -16.11 -17.62
CA ALA A 450 -22.48 -16.24 -18.58
C ALA A 450 -22.50 -15.23 -19.73
N THR A 451 -23.31 -14.17 -19.66
CA THR A 451 -23.18 -13.04 -20.59
C THR A 451 -21.91 -12.25 -20.30
N ALA A 452 -21.23 -11.82 -21.37
CA ALA A 452 -20.04 -11.00 -21.29
C ALA A 452 -20.32 -9.62 -21.88
N VAL A 453 -20.10 -8.57 -21.10
CA VAL A 453 -20.36 -7.18 -21.48
C VAL A 453 -19.06 -6.39 -21.44
N GLU A 454 -18.74 -5.75 -22.56
CA GLU A 454 -17.64 -4.79 -22.63
C GLU A 454 -18.05 -3.48 -21.96
N VAL A 455 -17.28 -3.06 -20.96
CA VAL A 455 -17.53 -1.81 -20.23
C VAL A 455 -16.51 -0.77 -20.67
N GLY A 456 -16.99 0.27 -21.34
CA GLY A 456 -16.12 1.38 -21.77
C GLY A 456 -15.57 2.19 -20.60
N TRP A 457 -14.53 2.97 -20.87
CA TRP A 457 -14.00 3.96 -19.92
C TRP A 457 -14.89 5.22 -19.83
N PRO A 458 -14.81 6.01 -18.74
CA PRO A 458 -15.43 7.32 -18.69
C PRO A 458 -14.77 8.27 -19.71
N GLN A 459 -15.47 9.34 -20.09
CA GLN A 459 -14.86 10.37 -20.93
C GLN A 459 -13.68 11.03 -20.19
N TRP A 460 -12.59 11.27 -20.91
CA TRP A 460 -11.41 11.95 -20.39
C TRP A 460 -11.20 13.27 -21.12
N CYS A 461 -10.56 14.22 -20.45
CA CYS A 461 -10.08 15.45 -21.07
C CYS A 461 -8.55 15.38 -21.24
N GLU A 462 -8.03 15.90 -22.35
CA GLU A 462 -6.59 15.97 -22.61
C GLU A 462 -5.93 17.21 -21.99
N ASP A 463 -6.72 18.15 -21.45
CA ASP A 463 -6.20 19.35 -20.80
C ASP A 463 -5.64 18.99 -19.41
N GLY A 464 -4.37 18.59 -19.41
CA GLY A 464 -3.58 18.32 -18.21
C GLY A 464 -3.30 19.53 -17.33
N THR A 465 -4.15 20.56 -17.32
CA THR A 465 -4.02 21.72 -16.45
C THR A 465 -4.31 21.28 -15.01
N PRO A 466 -3.34 21.34 -14.09
CA PRO A 466 -3.58 21.03 -12.68
C PRO A 466 -4.64 21.99 -12.11
N ALA A 467 -5.43 21.53 -11.14
CA ALA A 467 -6.33 22.42 -10.43
C ALA A 467 -5.54 23.54 -9.73
N GLU A 468 -6.06 24.78 -9.78
CA GLU A 468 -5.50 25.87 -8.97
C GLU A 468 -5.64 25.51 -7.49
N ARG A 469 -4.50 25.48 -6.79
CA ARG A 469 -4.48 25.14 -5.37
C ARG A 469 -4.87 26.37 -4.54
N PRO A 470 -5.71 26.21 -3.51
CA PRO A 470 -5.97 27.30 -2.59
C PRO A 470 -4.67 27.68 -1.86
N VAL A 471 -4.32 28.95 -1.90
CA VAL A 471 -3.27 29.51 -1.04
C VAL A 471 -3.89 29.74 0.33
N LEU A 472 -3.42 29.00 1.33
CA LEU A 472 -3.84 29.19 2.71
C LEU A 472 -3.03 30.32 3.35
N ASP A 473 -3.71 31.20 4.09
CA ASP A 473 -3.07 32.23 4.90
C ASP A 473 -2.50 31.58 6.16
N LEU A 474 -1.18 31.39 6.18
CA LEU A 474 -0.50 30.71 7.27
C LEU A 474 -0.19 31.71 8.40
N PRO A 475 -0.31 31.28 9.67
CA PRO A 475 0.16 32.10 10.78
C PRO A 475 1.68 32.34 10.67
N PRO A 476 2.20 33.42 11.28
CA PRO A 476 3.63 33.68 11.30
C PRO A 476 4.37 32.53 11.99
N VAL A 477 5.54 32.19 11.46
CA VAL A 477 6.39 31.13 12.01
C VAL A 477 6.78 31.50 13.45
N PRO A 478 6.56 30.62 14.44
CA PRO A 478 6.91 30.88 15.82
C PRO A 478 8.41 31.18 15.99
N THR A 479 8.72 32.34 16.57
CA THR A 479 10.09 32.75 16.92
C THR A 479 10.31 32.69 18.43
N GLY A 480 11.55 32.48 18.88
CA GLY A 480 11.88 32.52 20.30
C GLY A 480 12.93 31.48 20.71
N PRO A 481 13.07 31.16 22.01
CA PRO A 481 13.96 30.10 22.46
C PRO A 481 13.50 28.74 21.92
N THR A 482 14.47 27.90 21.58
CA THR A 482 14.26 26.52 21.12
C THR A 482 14.68 25.52 22.19
N VAL A 483 14.18 24.28 22.04
CA VAL A 483 14.58 23.13 22.85
C VAL A 483 14.81 21.92 21.96
N ALA A 484 15.90 21.19 22.22
CA ALA A 484 16.21 19.93 21.56
C ALA A 484 15.18 18.85 21.94
N ARG A 485 14.38 18.40 20.97
CA ARG A 485 13.39 17.32 21.13
C ARG A 485 13.29 16.45 19.88
N PRO A 486 12.90 15.16 20.02
CA PRO A 486 12.51 14.35 18.87
C PRO A 486 11.38 15.03 18.10
N LEU A 487 11.46 15.04 16.76
CA LEU A 487 10.46 15.66 15.88
C LEU A 487 9.05 15.08 16.14
N GLY A 488 8.95 13.80 16.44
CA GLY A 488 7.70 13.11 16.78
C GLY A 488 6.99 13.61 18.03
N THR A 489 7.62 14.51 18.82
CA THR A 489 6.93 15.19 19.93
C THR A 489 5.95 16.27 19.46
N LEU A 490 6.11 16.75 18.21
CA LEU A 490 5.31 17.81 17.61
C LEU A 490 4.48 17.32 16.41
N VAL A 491 4.93 16.29 15.70
CA VAL A 491 4.36 15.86 14.42
C VAL A 491 3.97 14.39 14.46
N GLY A 492 2.94 14.02 13.70
CA GLY A 492 2.71 12.64 13.31
C GLY A 492 3.44 12.32 12.00
N THR A 493 3.78 11.04 11.80
CA THR A 493 4.41 10.56 10.57
C THR A 493 3.75 9.30 10.04
N ARG A 494 3.74 9.13 8.72
CA ARG A 494 3.33 7.89 8.04
C ARG A 494 4.28 7.62 6.88
N SER A 495 4.63 6.37 6.65
CA SER A 495 5.43 5.98 5.49
C SER A 495 5.05 4.62 4.93
N GLY A 496 5.39 4.42 3.66
CA GLY A 496 5.13 3.20 2.93
C GLY A 496 5.83 3.19 1.58
N ASP A 497 5.80 2.05 0.93
CA ASP A 497 6.34 1.84 -0.40
C ASP A 497 5.35 2.22 -1.50
N LYS A 498 5.86 2.71 -2.61
CA LYS A 498 5.13 2.84 -3.88
C LYS A 498 6.08 2.40 -4.97
N GLY A 499 6.10 1.10 -5.27
CA GLY A 499 7.16 0.50 -6.07
C GLY A 499 8.55 0.76 -5.47
N GLY A 500 9.45 1.38 -6.24
CA GLY A 500 10.80 1.74 -5.79
C GLY A 500 10.89 3.03 -4.94
N ILE A 501 9.78 3.76 -4.79
CA ILE A 501 9.70 5.02 -4.04
C ILE A 501 9.31 4.75 -2.58
N ALA A 502 9.92 5.47 -1.64
CA ALA A 502 9.39 5.60 -0.28
C ALA A 502 8.54 6.88 -0.17
N ASN A 503 7.25 6.71 0.16
CA ASN A 503 6.33 7.77 0.55
C ASN A 503 6.53 8.09 2.04
N LEU A 504 6.58 9.38 2.39
CA LEU A 504 6.79 9.86 3.76
C LEU A 504 5.95 11.11 4.03
N GLY A 505 4.81 10.93 4.68
CA GLY A 505 3.93 11.98 5.15
C GLY A 505 4.26 12.44 6.56
N VAL A 506 4.17 13.76 6.80
CA VAL A 506 4.36 14.41 8.10
C VAL A 506 3.23 15.43 8.29
N TRP A 507 2.50 15.35 9.40
CA TRP A 507 1.39 16.28 9.70
C TRP A 507 1.48 16.87 11.10
N THR A 508 0.80 17.99 11.30
CA THR A 508 0.74 18.70 12.58
C THR A 508 -0.70 19.03 12.96
N ARG A 509 -0.96 19.27 14.25
CA ARG A 509 -2.31 19.57 14.77
C ARG A 509 -2.67 21.06 14.75
N SER A 510 -1.73 21.95 14.39
CA SER A 510 -1.97 23.40 14.38
C SER A 510 -1.29 24.09 13.21
N GLY A 511 -1.90 25.17 12.72
CA GLY A 511 -1.30 25.98 11.66
C GLY A 511 0.06 26.59 12.04
N ALA A 512 0.30 26.88 13.32
CA ALA A 512 1.59 27.41 13.79
C ALA A 512 2.71 26.36 13.72
N ALA A 513 2.41 25.11 14.09
CA ALA A 513 3.33 24.00 13.94
C ALA A 513 3.58 23.68 12.46
N TYR A 514 2.54 23.77 11.62
CA TYR A 514 2.66 23.59 10.19
C TYR A 514 3.55 24.65 9.54
N ALA A 515 3.36 25.93 9.87
CA ALA A 515 4.21 27.01 9.37
C ALA A 515 5.69 26.79 9.72
N TRP A 516 5.98 26.35 10.95
CA TRP A 516 7.33 25.96 11.35
C TRP A 516 7.86 24.74 10.59
N LEU A 517 7.02 23.72 10.36
CA LEU A 517 7.38 22.50 9.63
C LEU A 517 7.78 22.84 8.18
N LEU A 518 7.04 23.72 7.51
CA LEU A 518 7.29 24.11 6.12
C LEU A 518 8.64 24.82 5.93
N GLU A 519 9.03 25.65 6.91
CA GLU A 519 10.32 26.34 6.92
C GLU A 519 11.47 25.39 7.30
N THR A 520 11.24 24.52 8.29
CA THR A 520 12.30 23.71 8.89
C THR A 520 12.59 22.44 8.09
N LEU A 521 11.56 21.70 7.68
CA LEU A 521 11.71 20.40 7.01
C LEU A 521 11.78 20.58 5.48
N THR A 522 12.87 21.18 5.04
CA THR A 522 13.20 21.29 3.60
C THR A 522 13.74 19.96 3.05
N VAL A 523 13.83 19.84 1.72
CA VAL A 523 14.47 18.68 1.08
C VAL A 523 15.91 18.48 1.56
N ASP A 524 16.68 19.56 1.68
CA ASP A 524 18.06 19.49 2.15
C ASP A 524 18.14 19.11 3.62
N ARG A 525 17.24 19.65 4.46
CA ARG A 525 17.17 19.22 5.85
C ARG A 525 16.81 17.75 5.97
N LEU A 526 15.89 17.24 5.14
CA LEU A 526 15.53 15.83 5.13
C LEU A 526 16.71 14.93 4.77
N ARG A 527 17.59 15.34 3.83
CA ARG A 527 18.83 14.62 3.49
C ARG A 527 19.81 14.54 4.65
N GLU A 528 19.90 15.59 5.45
CA GLU A 528 20.73 15.59 6.66
C GLU A 528 20.16 14.64 7.74
N LEU A 529 18.83 14.63 7.88
CA LEU A 529 18.13 13.78 8.84
C LEU A 529 18.09 12.31 8.42
N LEU A 530 18.11 12.03 7.11
CA LEU A 530 18.07 10.69 6.53
C LEU A 530 19.30 10.50 5.63
N PRO A 531 20.47 10.13 6.19
CA PRO A 531 21.71 10.00 5.44
C PRO A 531 21.60 9.05 4.23
N GLU A 532 20.73 8.04 4.32
CA GLU A 532 20.47 7.08 3.27
C GLU A 532 19.73 7.70 2.06
N ALA A 533 19.15 8.88 2.23
CA ALA A 533 18.46 9.64 1.19
C ALA A 533 19.33 10.76 0.58
N ALA A 534 20.56 10.97 1.06
CA ALA A 534 21.40 12.12 0.70
C ALA A 534 21.62 12.28 -0.81
N GLY A 535 21.78 11.16 -1.53
CA GLY A 535 21.99 11.14 -2.99
C GLY A 535 20.70 10.97 -3.82
N LEU A 536 19.53 10.93 -3.19
CA LEU A 536 18.29 10.61 -3.88
C LEU A 536 17.58 11.87 -4.41
N ARG A 537 16.77 11.65 -5.46
CA ARG A 537 15.75 12.61 -5.88
C ARG A 537 14.63 12.58 -4.85
N ILE A 538 14.31 13.74 -4.29
CA ILE A 538 13.26 13.91 -3.30
C ILE A 538 12.28 14.96 -3.82
N GLU A 539 11.01 14.58 -3.93
CA GLU A 539 9.92 15.52 -4.20
C GLU A 539 9.24 15.89 -2.89
N ARG A 540 8.81 17.14 -2.76
CA ARG A 540 8.08 17.67 -1.60
C ARG A 540 6.75 18.24 -2.07
N HIS A 541 5.67 17.80 -1.44
CA HIS A 541 4.31 18.21 -1.74
C HIS A 541 3.63 18.75 -0.48
N GLU A 542 3.00 19.91 -0.59
CA GLU A 542 2.31 20.56 0.52
C GLU A 542 0.80 20.26 0.47
N LEU A 543 0.26 19.84 1.61
CA LEU A 543 -1.15 19.48 1.81
C LEU A 543 -1.70 20.35 2.94
N ALA A 544 -1.89 21.63 2.64
CA ALA A 544 -2.12 22.64 3.66
C ALA A 544 -3.45 22.48 4.41
N SER A 545 -4.51 21.96 3.77
CA SER A 545 -5.78 21.62 4.45
C SER A 545 -5.62 20.51 5.50
N LEU A 546 -4.56 19.71 5.41
CA LEU A 546 -4.20 18.66 6.38
C LEU A 546 -3.07 19.09 7.32
N ASN A 547 -2.60 20.35 7.24
CA ASN A 547 -1.40 20.82 7.94
C ASN A 547 -0.20 19.87 7.74
N ALA A 548 -0.02 19.36 6.51
CA ALA A 548 0.89 18.27 6.20
C ALA A 548 1.84 18.55 5.03
N VAL A 549 2.95 17.81 5.04
CA VAL A 549 3.94 17.75 3.96
C VAL A 549 4.18 16.28 3.61
N ASN A 550 4.16 15.95 2.32
CA ASN A 550 4.47 14.63 1.81
C ASN A 550 5.78 14.64 1.03
N PHE A 551 6.63 13.64 1.25
CA PHE A 551 7.88 13.45 0.53
C PHE A 551 7.89 12.15 -0.25
N LEU A 552 8.44 12.19 -1.47
CA LEU A 552 8.71 11.01 -2.30
C LEU A 552 10.21 10.83 -2.47
N LEU A 553 10.78 9.76 -1.90
CA LEU A 553 12.20 9.46 -1.99
C LEU A 553 12.43 8.41 -3.08
N VAL A 554 12.78 8.86 -4.28
CA VAL A 554 12.90 8.01 -5.47
C VAL A 554 14.18 7.18 -5.40
N GLY A 555 14.04 5.85 -5.51
CA GLY A 555 15.15 4.90 -5.45
C GLY A 555 15.54 4.46 -4.02
N TYR A 556 14.82 4.92 -2.99
CA TYR A 556 15.08 4.50 -1.60
C TYR A 556 14.93 2.98 -1.41
N LEU A 557 14.01 2.38 -2.16
CA LEU A 557 13.69 0.95 -2.15
C LEU A 557 14.25 0.21 -3.37
N GLU A 558 15.32 0.73 -3.99
CA GLU A 558 15.94 0.15 -5.19
C GLU A 558 14.89 -0.01 -6.31
N GLN A 559 14.61 -1.24 -6.77
CA GLN A 559 13.62 -1.52 -7.81
C GLN A 559 12.33 -2.14 -7.24
N GLY A 560 11.99 -1.83 -5.98
CA GLY A 560 10.79 -2.28 -5.28
C GLY A 560 10.99 -3.41 -4.26
N VAL A 561 9.92 -3.76 -3.56
CA VAL A 561 9.95 -4.65 -2.37
C VAL A 561 10.63 -5.99 -2.63
N SER A 562 10.36 -6.63 -3.77
CA SER A 562 10.90 -7.95 -4.08
C SER A 562 12.40 -7.93 -4.43
N SER A 563 12.92 -6.84 -4.97
CA SER A 563 14.32 -6.70 -5.41
C SER A 563 15.23 -6.03 -4.38
N CYS A 564 14.65 -5.27 -3.45
CA CYS A 564 15.34 -4.54 -2.40
C CYS A 564 16.09 -5.49 -1.43
N LEU A 565 17.36 -5.17 -1.15
CA LEU A 565 18.18 -5.93 -0.19
C LEU A 565 18.16 -5.35 1.24
N ARG A 566 17.44 -4.25 1.49
CA ARG A 566 17.31 -3.65 2.82
C ARG A 566 16.48 -4.55 3.76
N ILE A 567 16.71 -4.38 5.06
CA ILE A 567 15.93 -5.08 6.11
C ILE A 567 14.47 -4.61 6.14
N ASP A 568 14.24 -3.31 5.94
CA ASP A 568 12.91 -2.74 5.69
C ASP A 568 12.77 -2.45 4.19
N PRO A 569 12.26 -3.42 3.39
CA PRO A 569 12.07 -3.25 1.96
C PRO A 569 10.78 -2.50 1.61
N GLN A 570 10.00 -2.06 2.60
CA GLN A 570 8.70 -1.40 2.42
C GLN A 570 8.66 0.03 3.00
N ALA A 571 9.78 0.52 3.52
CA ALA A 571 9.90 1.82 4.19
C ALA A 571 8.90 2.04 5.34
N LYS A 572 8.37 0.98 5.98
CA LYS A 572 7.37 1.11 7.05
C LYS A 572 7.94 1.74 8.31
N GLY A 573 9.23 1.58 8.56
CA GLY A 573 9.92 2.21 9.70
C GLY A 573 10.46 3.61 9.41
N LEU A 574 10.35 4.12 8.17
CA LEU A 574 10.97 5.37 7.76
C LEU A 574 10.39 6.59 8.49
N GLY A 575 9.07 6.64 8.66
CA GLY A 575 8.38 7.69 9.42
C GLY A 575 8.84 7.75 10.87
N GLU A 576 8.84 6.61 11.55
CA GLU A 576 9.31 6.48 12.94
C GLU A 576 10.78 6.88 13.08
N TYR A 577 11.61 6.53 12.08
CA TYR A 577 13.00 6.96 12.06
C TYR A 577 13.14 8.48 11.96
N LEU A 578 12.37 9.13 11.07
CA LEU A 578 12.32 10.59 10.99
C LEU A 578 11.80 11.21 12.30
N ALA A 579 10.72 10.68 12.86
CA ALA A 579 10.12 11.14 14.11
C ALA A 579 11.11 11.07 15.30
N SER A 580 12.01 10.08 15.30
CA SER A 580 13.05 9.94 16.32
C SER A 580 14.16 11.00 16.25
N ARG A 581 14.28 11.73 15.14
CA ARG A 581 15.36 12.70 14.96
C ARG A 581 15.18 13.92 15.85
N VAL A 582 16.26 14.35 16.48
CA VAL A 582 16.25 15.50 17.39
C VAL A 582 16.47 16.80 16.60
N LEU A 583 15.56 17.75 16.80
CA LEU A 583 15.60 19.09 16.22
C LEU A 583 15.47 20.15 17.32
N GLU A 584 15.92 21.37 17.01
CA GLU A 584 15.64 22.55 17.81
C GLU A 584 14.22 23.04 17.52
N ILE A 585 13.30 22.82 18.45
CA ILE A 585 11.88 23.16 18.30
C ILE A 585 11.56 24.38 19.17
N PRO A 586 10.85 25.41 18.66
CA PRO A 586 10.38 26.53 19.47
C PRO A 586 9.62 26.06 20.71
N VAL A 587 9.98 26.57 21.89
CA VAL A 587 9.38 26.18 23.17
C VAL A 587 7.85 26.37 23.15
N SER A 588 7.36 27.39 22.46
CA SER A 588 5.92 27.66 22.29
C SER A 588 5.14 26.54 21.58
N LEU A 589 5.81 25.71 20.78
CA LEU A 589 5.21 24.57 20.08
C LEU A 589 5.23 23.28 20.92
N VAL A 590 6.10 23.22 21.92
CA VAL A 590 6.27 22.04 22.78
C VAL A 590 5.42 22.15 24.06
N ASP A 591 5.40 23.32 24.68
CA ASP A 591 4.74 23.55 25.98
C ASP A 591 3.32 24.14 25.86
N GLY A 592 2.90 24.53 24.65
CA GLY A 592 1.71 25.35 24.40
C GLY A 592 0.42 24.63 23.99
N GLY A 593 0.38 23.29 23.96
CA GLY A 593 -0.81 22.54 23.58
C GLY A 593 -1.39 21.76 24.75
N GLU A 594 -2.46 22.26 25.38
CA GLU A 594 -3.43 21.35 25.99
C GLU A 594 -3.89 20.42 24.87
N ARG A 595 -3.48 19.15 24.96
CA ARG A 595 -3.87 18.09 24.03
C ARG A 595 -5.30 17.68 24.39
N THR A 596 -6.29 18.49 24.02
CA THR A 596 -7.72 18.16 24.12
C THR A 596 -8.16 17.25 22.99
#